data_AF-N2A8I1-F1
#
_entry.id   AF-N2A8I1-F1
#
_cell.length_a   1.000
_cell.length_b   1.000
_cell.length_c   1.000
_cell.angle_alpha   90.00
_cell.angle_beta   90.00
_cell.angle_gamma   90.00
#
_symmetry.space_group_name_H-M   'P 1'
#
loop_
_entity.id
_entity.type
_entity.pdbx_description
1 polymer ?
#
loop_
_entity_poly.entity_id
_entity_poly.type
_entity_poly.pdbx_seq_one_letter_code
_entity_poly.pdbx_strand_id
1 'polypeptide(L)'
;MQHSYFLMSADKELSIKTLNNVAVEYFEWGLQNAAYQIWDELYHEIQCSTDDFEQFLPVISCNMGNMLRQTGYYEEAYRVLTQGLKRCFGTGSIYALPELLTQLSILGMKFGKTQEAHSMYFLGKHIFLWSRQLDIGQSIEEVMDRDFLLYY
;
A
#
# COMPACT_ATOMS: atom_id res chain seq x y z
N MET A 1 20.02 -28.40 4.59
CA MET A 1 20.04 -26.93 4.80
C MET A 1 18.97 -26.21 3.98
N GLN A 2 18.77 -26.52 2.69
CA GLN A 2 17.75 -25.86 1.85
C GLN A 2 16.30 -25.94 2.37
N HIS A 3 15.84 -27.09 2.86
CA HIS A 3 14.46 -27.20 3.37
C HIS A 3 14.16 -26.35 4.61
N SER A 4 15.13 -26.20 5.54
CA SER A 4 14.93 -25.38 6.74
C SER A 4 14.88 -23.89 6.41
N TYR A 5 15.70 -23.43 5.46
CA TYR A 5 15.68 -22.04 4.99
C TYR A 5 14.38 -21.73 4.24
N PHE A 6 13.91 -22.66 3.39
CA PHE A 6 12.64 -22.53 2.68
C PHE A 6 11.45 -22.45 3.65
N LEU A 7 11.41 -23.30 4.67
CA LEU A 7 10.35 -23.25 5.70
C LEU A 7 10.40 -21.95 6.51
N MET A 8 11.59 -21.51 6.93
CA MET A 8 11.75 -20.22 7.64
C MET A 8 11.33 -19.02 6.79
N SER A 9 11.62 -19.05 5.48
CA SER A 9 11.19 -18.02 4.54
C SER A 9 9.67 -18.01 4.34
N ALA A 10 9.03 -19.18 4.26
CA ALA A 10 7.58 -19.29 4.14
C ALA A 10 6.84 -18.85 5.42
N ASP A 11 7.37 -19.19 6.59
CA ASP A 11 6.82 -18.75 7.88
C ASP A 11 6.90 -17.23 8.02
N LYS A 12 8.01 -16.63 7.58
CA LYS A 12 8.20 -15.17 7.60
C LYS A 12 7.28 -14.44 6.62
N GLU A 13 7.13 -14.96 5.40
CA GLU A 13 6.13 -14.45 4.44
C GLU A 13 4.71 -14.48 5.02
N LEU A 14 4.30 -15.61 5.61
CA LEU A 14 2.99 -15.75 6.22
C LEU A 14 2.80 -14.77 7.38
N SER A 15 3.85 -14.58 8.19
CA SER A 15 3.84 -13.61 9.30
C SER A 15 3.65 -12.18 8.79
N ILE A 16 4.37 -11.76 7.74
CA ILE A 16 4.23 -10.43 7.14
C ILE A 16 2.79 -10.20 6.66
N LYS A 17 2.24 -11.17 5.91
CA LYS A 17 0.86 -11.09 5.39
C LYS A 17 -0.16 -11.00 6.51
N THR A 18 -0.01 -11.83 7.53
CA THR A 18 -0.91 -11.87 8.70
C THR A 18 -0.86 -10.55 9.47
N LEU A 19 0.33 -10.04 9.77
CA LEU A 19 0.51 -8.79 10.50
C LEU A 19 -0.06 -7.60 9.71
N ASN A 20 0.13 -7.55 8.39
CA ASN A 20 -0.50 -6.52 7.56
C ASN A 20 -2.03 -6.58 7.67
N ASN A 21 -2.62 -7.77 7.56
CA ASN A 21 -4.08 -7.92 7.63
C ASN A 21 -4.62 -7.53 9.03
N VAL A 22 -3.91 -7.88 10.11
CA VAL A 22 -4.24 -7.45 11.48
C VAL A 22 -4.17 -5.93 11.62
N ALA A 23 -3.14 -5.29 11.06
CA ALA A 23 -3.01 -3.83 11.09
C ALA A 23 -4.15 -3.14 10.33
N VAL A 24 -4.60 -3.71 9.22
CA VAL A 24 -5.79 -3.23 8.50
C VAL A 24 -7.02 -3.31 9.39
N GLU A 25 -7.31 -4.46 10.01
CA GLU A 25 -8.46 -4.62 10.91
C GLU A 25 -8.40 -3.64 12.11
N TYR A 26 -7.22 -3.45 12.69
CA TYR A 26 -7.01 -2.48 13.77
C TYR A 26 -7.32 -1.06 13.31
N PHE A 27 -6.90 -0.69 12.11
CA PHE A 27 -7.20 0.62 11.55
C PHE A 27 -8.70 0.81 11.31
N GLU A 28 -9.39 -0.20 10.76
CA GLU A 28 -10.85 -0.19 10.57
C GLU A 28 -11.62 -0.07 11.89
N TRP A 29 -11.08 -0.61 12.99
CA TRP A 29 -11.63 -0.44 14.34
C TRP A 29 -11.26 0.90 15.02
N GLY A 30 -10.53 1.78 14.33
CA GLY A 30 -10.08 3.07 14.86
C GLY A 30 -8.85 2.98 15.78
N LEU A 31 -8.19 1.83 15.86
CA LEU A 31 -6.95 1.62 16.63
C LEU A 31 -5.73 2.10 15.82
N GLN A 32 -5.75 3.36 15.40
CA GLN A 32 -4.79 3.94 14.46
C GLN A 32 -3.32 3.81 14.90
N ASN A 33 -3.03 4.03 16.18
CA ASN A 33 -1.66 3.91 16.70
C ASN A 33 -1.14 2.47 16.67
N ALA A 34 -2.00 1.49 16.96
CA ALA A 34 -1.62 0.08 16.94
C ALA A 34 -1.39 -0.40 15.51
N ALA A 35 -2.26 0.01 14.58
CA ALA A 35 -2.08 -0.26 13.15
C ALA A 35 -0.77 0.36 12.61
N TYR A 36 -0.49 1.61 12.96
CA TYR A 36 0.75 2.28 12.55
C TYR A 36 1.99 1.55 13.05
N GLN A 37 2.03 1.16 14.33
CA GLN A 37 3.18 0.45 14.90
C GLN A 37 3.48 -0.83 14.12
N ILE A 38 2.45 -1.62 13.79
CA ILE A 38 2.64 -2.84 13.01
C ILE A 38 3.17 -2.52 11.61
N TRP A 39 2.58 -1.55 10.90
CA TRP A 39 3.04 -1.20 9.56
C TRP A 39 4.45 -0.60 9.55
N ASP A 40 4.80 0.23 10.53
CA ASP A 40 6.13 0.84 10.67
C ASP A 40 7.19 -0.23 10.94
N GLU A 41 6.92 -1.17 11.85
CA GLU A 41 7.78 -2.32 12.11
C GLU A 41 7.98 -3.19 10.86
N LEU A 42 6.89 -3.56 10.17
CA LEU A 42 6.97 -4.33 8.92
C LEU A 42 7.75 -3.58 7.83
N TYR A 43 7.50 -2.27 7.68
CA TYR A 43 8.14 -1.43 6.68
C TYR A 43 9.65 -1.39 6.91
N HIS A 44 10.08 -1.14 8.15
CA HIS A 44 11.49 -1.09 8.50
C HIS A 44 12.17 -2.47 8.46
N GLU A 45 11.49 -3.53 8.92
CA GLU A 45 12.05 -4.88 8.86
C GLU A 45 12.34 -5.29 7.41
N ILE A 46 11.39 -5.09 6.49
CA ILE A 46 11.57 -5.47 5.09
C ILE A 46 12.65 -4.59 4.44
N GLN A 47 12.71 -3.29 4.74
CA GLN A 47 13.74 -2.40 4.19
C GLN A 47 15.16 -2.73 4.65
N CYS A 48 15.31 -3.23 5.87
CA CYS A 48 16.62 -3.56 6.45
C CYS A 48 17.03 -5.03 6.21
N SER A 49 16.09 -5.88 5.78
CA SER A 49 16.36 -7.29 5.56
C SER A 49 17.18 -7.55 4.29
N THR A 50 18.04 -8.57 4.33
CA THR A 50 18.65 -9.15 3.12
C THR A 50 17.77 -10.21 2.45
N ASP A 51 16.62 -10.52 3.07
CA ASP A 51 15.64 -11.48 2.56
C ASP A 51 14.82 -10.88 1.40
N ASP A 52 14.35 -11.73 0.48
CA ASP A 52 13.59 -11.32 -0.70
C ASP A 52 12.10 -11.11 -0.41
N PHE A 53 11.78 -10.10 0.41
CA PHE A 53 10.40 -9.73 0.79
C PHE A 53 9.98 -8.33 0.30
N GLU A 54 10.82 -7.69 -0.51
CA GLU A 54 10.60 -6.36 -1.09
C GLU A 54 9.28 -6.24 -1.87
N GLN A 55 8.78 -7.36 -2.40
CA GLN A 55 7.49 -7.47 -3.08
C GLN A 55 6.27 -7.12 -2.19
N PHE A 56 6.44 -7.16 -0.87
CA PHE A 56 5.40 -6.80 0.10
C PHE A 56 5.36 -5.28 0.40
N LEU A 57 6.48 -4.56 0.25
CA LEU A 57 6.52 -3.13 0.55
C LEU A 57 5.45 -2.28 -0.15
N PRO A 58 5.05 -2.53 -1.42
CA PRO A 58 3.99 -1.75 -2.05
C PRO A 58 2.67 -1.73 -1.28
N VAL A 59 2.21 -2.88 -0.78
CA VAL A 59 0.95 -3.01 -0.03
C VAL A 59 1.07 -2.37 1.35
N ILE A 60 2.15 -2.66 2.08
CA ILE A 60 2.41 -2.05 3.39
C ILE A 60 2.49 -0.52 3.27
N SER A 61 3.19 -0.02 2.25
CA SER A 61 3.30 1.42 1.97
C SER A 61 1.95 2.04 1.63
N CYS A 62 1.09 1.33 0.89
CA CYS A 62 -0.25 1.78 0.55
C CYS A 62 -1.11 1.98 1.81
N ASN A 63 -1.09 0.99 2.71
CA ASN A 63 -1.88 1.01 3.94
C ASN A 63 -1.37 2.04 4.94
N MET A 64 -0.07 2.04 5.22
CA MET A 64 0.59 3.01 6.10
C MET A 64 0.40 4.44 5.57
N GLY A 65 0.58 4.64 4.26
CA GLY A 65 0.38 5.93 3.59
C GLY A 65 -1.07 6.42 3.68
N ASN A 66 -2.05 5.52 3.58
CA ASN A 66 -3.46 5.87 3.76
C ASN A 66 -3.73 6.39 5.17
N MET A 67 -3.26 5.66 6.18
CA MET A 67 -3.41 6.06 7.58
C MET A 67 -2.75 7.41 7.85
N LEU A 68 -1.48 7.58 7.45
CA LEU A 68 -0.73 8.84 7.62
C LEU A 68 -1.45 10.02 6.95
N ARG A 69 -2.00 9.82 5.73
CA ARG A 69 -2.77 10.84 5.01
C ARG A 69 -4.05 11.22 5.76
N GLN A 70 -4.77 10.24 6.31
CA GLN A 70 -6.03 10.49 7.04
C GLN A 70 -5.80 11.17 8.40
N THR A 71 -4.64 10.93 9.02
CA THR A 71 -4.27 11.49 10.33
C THR A 71 -3.48 12.80 10.24
N GLY A 72 -3.19 13.28 9.03
CA GLY A 72 -2.60 14.60 8.78
C GLY A 72 -1.08 14.64 8.60
N TYR A 73 -0.41 13.48 8.61
CA TYR A 73 1.03 13.34 8.38
C TYR A 73 1.35 13.30 6.89
N TYR A 74 0.97 14.36 6.16
CA TYR A 74 0.97 14.38 4.69
C TYR A 74 2.35 14.20 4.04
N GLU A 75 3.40 14.80 4.62
CA GLU A 75 4.77 14.68 4.09
C GLU A 75 5.33 13.26 4.26
N GLU A 76 5.03 12.63 5.39
CA GLU A 76 5.43 11.25 5.65
C GLU A 76 4.65 10.29 4.75
N ALA A 77 3.33 10.50 4.62
CA ALA A 77 2.50 9.75 3.68
C ALA A 77 3.08 9.84 2.26
N TYR A 78 3.44 11.04 1.80
CA TYR A 78 4.03 11.22 0.47
C TYR A 78 5.33 10.42 0.29
N ARG A 79 6.21 10.44 1.30
CA ARG A 79 7.47 9.66 1.27
C ARG A 79 7.21 8.17 1.20
N VAL A 80 6.37 7.65 2.09
CA VAL A 80 6.03 6.21 2.17
C VAL A 80 5.38 5.74 0.86
N LEU A 81 4.35 6.45 0.38
CA LEU A 81 3.65 6.12 -0.86
C LEU A 81 4.58 6.18 -2.09
N THR A 82 5.46 7.18 -2.16
CA THR A 82 6.45 7.30 -3.25
C THR A 82 7.43 6.12 -3.23
N GLN A 83 7.84 5.68 -2.04
CA GLN A 83 8.70 4.50 -1.93
C GLN A 83 7.95 3.23 -2.35
N GLY A 84 6.71 3.03 -1.90
CA GLY A 84 5.86 1.93 -2.36
C GLY A 84 5.73 1.88 -3.88
N LEU A 85 5.47 3.04 -4.51
CA LEU A 85 5.36 3.15 -5.97
C LEU A 85 6.67 2.77 -6.68
N LYS A 86 7.83 3.21 -6.18
CA LYS A 86 9.13 2.80 -6.72
C LYS A 86 9.33 1.28 -6.63
N ARG A 87 8.89 0.66 -5.53
CA ARG A 87 9.01 -0.79 -5.33
C ARG A 87 8.09 -1.59 -6.23
N CYS A 88 6.90 -1.08 -6.62
CA CYS A 88 6.08 -1.72 -7.65
C CYS A 88 6.88 -1.95 -8.94
N PHE A 89 7.60 -0.93 -9.41
CA PHE A 89 8.40 -1.03 -10.63
C PHE A 89 9.66 -1.88 -10.46
N GLY A 90 10.27 -1.86 -9.27
CA GLY A 90 11.48 -2.63 -8.99
C GLY A 90 11.25 -4.15 -8.83
N THR A 91 10.07 -4.55 -8.33
CA THR A 91 9.75 -5.95 -8.02
C THR A 91 8.74 -6.58 -8.98
N GLY A 92 8.07 -5.78 -9.80
CA GLY A 92 6.93 -6.23 -10.61
C GLY A 92 5.64 -6.45 -9.81
N SER A 93 5.63 -6.16 -8.50
CA SER A 93 4.45 -6.21 -7.64
C SER A 93 3.52 -5.02 -7.93
N ILE A 94 2.64 -5.18 -8.92
CA ILE A 94 1.74 -4.12 -9.40
C ILE A 94 0.39 -4.07 -8.69
N TYR A 95 0.14 -4.96 -7.73
CA TYR A 95 -1.18 -5.07 -7.08
C TYR A 95 -1.65 -3.78 -6.41
N ALA A 96 -0.75 -3.08 -5.70
CA ALA A 96 -1.02 -1.81 -5.00
C ALA A 96 -0.87 -0.56 -5.88
N LEU A 97 -0.44 -0.72 -7.14
CA LEU A 97 -0.12 0.38 -8.04
C LEU A 97 -1.27 1.39 -8.21
N PRO A 98 -2.54 0.99 -8.45
CA PRO A 98 -3.61 1.96 -8.65
C PRO A 98 -3.92 2.77 -7.38
N GLU A 99 -3.89 2.15 -6.20
CA GLU A 99 -4.12 2.84 -4.92
C GLU A 99 -2.99 3.82 -4.61
N LEU A 100 -1.73 3.40 -4.79
CA LEU A 100 -0.57 4.27 -4.58
C LEU A 100 -0.63 5.52 -5.46
N LEU A 101 -0.97 5.37 -6.74
CA LEU A 101 -1.12 6.50 -7.67
C LEU A 101 -2.27 7.43 -7.28
N THR A 102 -3.39 6.86 -6.84
CA THR A 102 -4.56 7.64 -6.40
C THR A 102 -4.26 8.40 -5.11
N GLN A 103 -3.60 7.78 -4.14
CA GLN A 103 -3.23 8.47 -2.90
C GLN A 103 -2.19 9.58 -3.14
N LEU A 104 -1.21 9.34 -4.02
CA LEU A 104 -0.25 10.37 -4.42
C LEU A 104 -0.91 11.53 -5.18
N SER A 105 -1.98 11.27 -5.95
CA SER A 105 -2.74 12.34 -6.60
C SER A 105 -3.44 13.24 -5.57
N ILE A 106 -4.06 12.65 -4.54
CA ILE A 106 -4.71 13.39 -3.46
C ILE A 106 -3.70 14.30 -2.75
N LEU A 107 -2.51 13.78 -2.43
CA LEU A 107 -1.43 14.57 -1.84
C LEU A 107 -0.91 15.64 -2.81
N GLY A 108 -0.77 15.33 -4.09
CA GLY A 108 -0.39 16.28 -5.13
C GLY A 108 -1.36 17.47 -5.22
N MET A 109 -2.67 17.21 -5.20
CA MET A 109 -3.70 18.26 -5.13
C MET A 109 -3.53 19.11 -3.87
N LYS A 110 -3.31 18.48 -2.72
CA LYS A 110 -3.10 19.17 -1.44
C LYS A 110 -1.86 20.08 -1.47
N PHE A 111 -0.80 19.65 -2.13
CA PHE A 111 0.44 20.41 -2.29
C PHE A 111 0.40 21.44 -3.44
N GLY A 112 -0.73 21.61 -4.12
CA GLY A 112 -0.88 22.56 -5.23
C GLY A 112 -0.27 22.08 -6.55
N LYS A 113 0.08 20.81 -6.67
CA LYS A 113 0.66 20.18 -7.89
C LYS A 113 -0.43 19.61 -8.80
N THR A 114 -1.37 20.45 -9.20
CA THR A 114 -2.63 20.05 -9.84
C THR A 114 -2.44 19.20 -11.10
N GLN A 115 -1.54 19.60 -12.01
CA GLN A 115 -1.35 18.88 -13.28
C GLN A 115 -0.78 17.47 -13.09
N GLU A 116 0.21 17.33 -12.20
CA GLU A 116 0.82 16.04 -11.86
C GLU A 116 -0.19 15.13 -11.17
N ALA A 117 -0.96 15.69 -10.23
CA ALA A 117 -2.02 14.97 -9.54
C ALA A 117 -3.09 14.44 -10.50
N HIS A 118 -3.57 15.26 -11.44
CA HIS A 118 -4.55 14.83 -12.43
C HIS A 118 -4.02 13.67 -13.29
N SER A 119 -2.75 13.73 -13.67
CA SER A 119 -2.09 12.66 -14.45
C SER A 119 -1.99 11.36 -13.65
N MET A 120 -1.60 11.44 -12.37
CA MET A 120 -1.53 10.29 -11.47
C MET A 120 -2.91 9.67 -11.21
N TYR A 121 -3.92 10.49 -10.96
CA TYR A 121 -5.30 10.04 -10.77
C TYR A 121 -5.81 9.31 -12.01
N PHE A 122 -5.62 9.89 -13.20
CA PHE A 122 -6.05 9.29 -14.46
C PHE A 122 -5.36 7.93 -14.68
N LEU A 123 -4.04 7.86 -14.50
CA LEU A 123 -3.30 6.61 -14.63
C LEU A 123 -3.75 5.55 -13.62
N GLY A 124 -3.87 5.93 -12.33
CA GLY A 124 -4.33 5.04 -11.27
C GLY A 124 -5.73 4.49 -11.56
N LYS A 125 -6.66 5.35 -11.98
CA LYS A 125 -8.02 4.97 -12.38
C LYS A 125 -8.03 3.98 -13.54
N HIS A 126 -7.22 4.20 -14.57
CA HIS A 126 -7.14 3.29 -15.72
C HIS A 126 -6.55 1.92 -15.37
N ILE A 127 -5.48 1.89 -14.57
CA ILE A 127 -4.90 0.63 -14.09
C ILE A 127 -5.90 -0.12 -13.22
N PHE A 128 -6.62 0.59 -12.33
CA PHE A 128 -7.66 0.00 -11.50
C PHE A 128 -8.73 -0.69 -12.35
N LEU A 129 -9.27 0.02 -13.36
CA LEU A 129 -10.26 -0.51 -14.29
C LEU A 129 -9.77 -1.78 -14.99
N TRP A 130 -8.52 -1.79 -15.45
CA TRP A 130 -7.97 -2.95 -16.17
C TRP A 130 -7.68 -4.15 -15.26
N SER A 131 -7.31 -3.90 -14.01
CA SER A 131 -6.85 -4.96 -13.09
C SER A 131 -7.94 -5.51 -12.17
N ARG A 132 -9.01 -4.76 -11.90
CA ARG A 132 -10.02 -5.10 -10.87
C ARG A 132 -11.47 -5.02 -11.34
N GLN A 133 -11.74 -4.88 -12.64
CA GLN A 133 -13.11 -5.07 -13.16
C GLN A 133 -13.57 -6.51 -12.95
N LEU A 134 -14.39 -6.72 -11.92
CA LEU A 134 -15.04 -8.01 -11.64
C LEU A 134 -16.52 -8.03 -12.08
N ASP A 135 -17.17 -6.87 -12.24
CA ASP A 135 -18.55 -6.79 -12.76
C ASP A 135 -18.85 -5.41 -13.37
N ILE A 136 -19.73 -5.37 -14.38
CA ILE A 136 -20.12 -4.18 -15.15
C ILE A 136 -21.00 -3.22 -14.31
N GLY A 137 -21.48 -3.68 -13.15
CA GLY A 137 -22.49 -2.98 -12.34
C GLY A 137 -22.02 -2.10 -11.18
N GLN A 138 -20.73 -2.13 -10.79
CA GLN A 138 -20.23 -1.26 -9.70
C GLN A 138 -19.71 0.07 -10.26
N SER A 139 -20.11 1.19 -9.66
CA SER A 139 -19.56 2.49 -10.06
C SER A 139 -18.11 2.63 -9.59
N ILE A 140 -17.28 3.29 -10.39
CA ILE A 140 -15.87 3.47 -10.05
C ILE A 140 -15.70 4.36 -8.83
N GLU A 141 -16.63 5.29 -8.63
CA GLU A 141 -16.68 6.15 -7.45
C GLU A 141 -16.90 5.32 -6.17
N GLU A 142 -17.83 4.36 -6.15
CA GLU A 142 -18.07 3.50 -4.97
C GLU A 142 -16.88 2.60 -4.63
N VAL A 143 -16.09 2.20 -5.63
CA VAL A 143 -14.91 1.35 -5.41
C VAL A 143 -13.71 2.18 -4.95
N MET A 144 -13.58 3.42 -5.44
CA MET A 144 -12.55 4.37 -5.02
C MET A 144 -12.85 5.06 -3.70
N ASP A 145 -14.11 5.04 -3.24
CA ASP A 145 -14.55 5.52 -1.93
C ASP A 145 -14.32 4.50 -0.80
N ARG A 146 -14.01 3.24 -1.13
CA ARG A 146 -13.51 2.29 -0.13
C ARG A 146 -12.11 2.73 0.27
N ASP A 147 -11.81 2.71 1.57
CA ASP A 147 -10.48 3.02 2.06
C ASP A 147 -9.42 2.23 1.26
N PHE A 148 -8.27 2.85 0.98
CA PHE A 148 -7.17 2.27 0.20
C PHE A 148 -6.44 1.12 0.93
N LEU A 149 -7.18 0.35 1.74
CA LEU A 149 -6.72 -0.76 2.54
C LEU A 149 -6.64 -2.00 1.66
N LEU A 150 -5.45 -2.59 1.65
CA LEU A 150 -5.11 -3.76 0.87
C LEU A 150 -4.73 -4.90 1.80
N TYR A 151 -5.37 -6.05 1.57
CA TYR A 151 -5.03 -7.32 2.20
C TYR A 151 -4.15 -8.14 1.25
N TYR A 152 -3.45 -9.14 1.79
CA TYR A 152 -2.79 -10.18 1.00
C TYR A 152 -3.61 -11.45 0.87
#